data_AF-A0A952K8R3-F1
#
_entry.id   AF-A0A952K8R3-F1
#
_cell.length_a   1.000
_cell.length_b   1.000
_cell.length_c   1.000
_cell.angle_alpha   90.00
_cell.angle_beta   90.00
_cell.angle_gamma   90.00
#
_symmetry.space_group_name_H-M   'P 1'
#
loop_
_entity.id
_entity.type
_entity.pdbx_description
1 polymer ?
#
loop_
_entity_poly.entity_id
_entity_poly.type
_entity_poly.pdbx_seq_one_letter_code
_entity_poly.pdbx_strand_id
1 'polypeptide(L)'
;PKTGRVTFALPSDRPYDWTKAGDKRFFDAMTTPAGMAEIKTYADGIGPWKRYIISTKGTIGADGKQVDINRDGKLNDADSTSQPATSFVADAHKAGLFVHPFTFRNESRRLATDYQGDAKAEYLAFYRAGVDGVFTDFTDTAVAARAQYLKEIGR
;
A
#
# COMPACT_ATOMS: atom_id res chain seq x y z
N PRO A 1 2.37 9.21 -5.14
CA PRO A 1 3.25 10.06 -4.30
C PRO A 1 4.62 9.43 -4.05
N LYS A 2 5.71 10.14 -4.36
CA LYS A 2 7.11 9.65 -4.29
C LYS A 2 7.66 9.40 -2.87
N THR A 3 6.81 9.48 -1.84
CA THR A 3 7.19 9.39 -0.42
C THR A 3 6.20 8.58 0.42
N GLY A 4 5.17 7.97 -0.18
CA GLY A 4 4.06 7.36 0.56
C GLY A 4 3.08 8.37 1.20
N ARG A 5 3.39 9.68 1.18
CA ARG A 5 2.50 10.76 1.64
C ARG A 5 1.22 10.80 0.81
N VAL A 6 0.06 10.91 1.43
CA VAL A 6 -1.24 11.03 0.75
C VAL A 6 -1.21 12.20 -0.24
N THR A 7 -1.73 11.98 -1.46
CA THR A 7 -1.87 13.02 -2.50
C THR A 7 -3.28 13.55 -2.53
N PHE A 8 -3.44 14.86 -2.35
CA PHE A 8 -4.75 15.54 -2.28
C PHE A 8 -5.25 16.06 -3.64
N ALA A 9 -5.06 15.30 -4.72
CA ALA A 9 -5.76 15.62 -5.96
C ALA A 9 -7.23 15.25 -5.79
N LEU A 10 -8.16 16.17 -6.10
CA LEU A 10 -9.60 15.86 -6.16
C LEU A 10 -9.80 14.57 -6.96
N PRO A 11 -10.60 13.60 -6.48
CA PRO A 11 -11.55 13.64 -5.34
C PRO A 11 -10.99 13.09 -4.01
N SER A 12 -9.67 13.02 -3.84
CA SER A 12 -9.01 12.35 -2.70
C SER A 12 -8.55 13.31 -1.60
N ASP A 13 -9.29 14.38 -1.35
CA ASP A 13 -8.90 15.39 -0.36
C ASP A 13 -9.29 14.96 1.07
N ARG A 14 -10.59 14.78 1.38
CA ARG A 14 -11.07 14.39 2.72
C ARG A 14 -12.37 13.58 2.70
N PRO A 15 -12.72 12.88 3.79
CA PRO A 15 -14.04 12.27 3.94
C PRO A 15 -15.16 13.28 3.71
N TYR A 16 -16.22 12.86 3.02
CA TYR A 16 -17.32 13.77 2.68
C TYR A 16 -18.03 14.33 3.92
N ASP A 17 -18.12 13.55 4.99
CA ASP A 17 -18.69 14.00 6.27
C ASP A 17 -17.86 15.13 6.90
N TRP A 18 -16.53 15.10 6.76
CA TRP A 18 -15.66 16.20 7.18
C TRP A 18 -15.87 17.45 6.35
N THR A 19 -16.05 17.31 5.03
CA THR A 19 -16.43 18.43 4.15
C THR A 19 -17.75 19.06 4.60
N LYS A 20 -18.77 18.24 4.87
CA LYS A 20 -20.08 18.73 5.36
C LYS A 20 -19.99 19.40 6.73
N ALA A 21 -19.16 18.88 7.62
CA ALA A 21 -18.96 19.42 8.96
C ALA A 21 -18.02 20.65 9.00
N GLY A 22 -17.40 21.04 7.87
CA GLY A 22 -16.42 22.13 7.83
C GLY A 22 -15.06 21.76 8.45
N ASP A 23 -14.81 20.48 8.73
CA ASP A 23 -13.54 19.99 9.22
C ASP A 23 -12.47 20.13 8.11
N LYS A 24 -11.31 20.70 8.49
CA LYS A 24 -10.21 21.03 7.58
C LYS A 24 -9.17 19.92 7.43
N ARG A 25 -9.29 18.83 8.18
CA ARG A 25 -8.41 17.65 8.08
C ARG A 25 -8.58 16.96 6.72
N PHE A 26 -7.53 16.28 6.28
CA PHE A 26 -7.51 15.48 5.05
C PHE A 26 -7.29 14.00 5.36
N PHE A 27 -7.36 13.13 4.35
CA PHE A 27 -7.20 11.67 4.55
C PHE A 27 -5.87 11.26 5.22
N ASP A 28 -4.82 12.09 5.18
CA ASP A 28 -3.57 11.80 5.90
C ASP A 28 -3.75 11.81 7.42
N ALA A 29 -4.67 12.61 7.96
CA ALA A 29 -5.00 12.61 9.38
C ALA A 29 -5.46 11.22 9.85
N MET A 30 -6.20 10.49 8.99
CA MET A 30 -6.67 9.12 9.24
C MET A 30 -5.54 8.08 9.26
N THR A 31 -4.36 8.41 8.72
CA THR A 31 -3.19 7.52 8.69
C THR A 31 -2.25 7.71 9.89
N THR A 32 -2.59 8.61 10.81
CA THR A 32 -1.83 8.84 12.04
C THR A 32 -2.33 7.94 13.18
N PRO A 33 -1.52 7.68 14.22
CA PRO A 33 -1.98 6.93 15.40
C PRO A 33 -3.23 7.54 16.05
N ALA A 34 -3.33 8.88 16.11
CA ALA A 34 -4.50 9.56 16.64
C ALA A 34 -5.74 9.36 15.76
N GLY A 35 -5.59 9.45 14.43
CA GLY A 35 -6.66 9.16 13.48
C GLY A 35 -7.12 7.70 13.54
N MET A 36 -6.20 6.76 13.70
CA MET A 36 -6.52 5.33 13.88
C MET A 36 -7.26 5.07 15.20
N ALA A 37 -6.89 5.75 16.29
CA ALA A 37 -7.63 5.69 17.54
C ALA A 37 -9.06 6.24 17.41
N GLU A 38 -9.24 7.34 16.65
CA GLU A 38 -10.57 7.86 16.31
C GLU A 38 -11.37 6.84 15.47
N ILE A 39 -10.76 6.25 14.44
CA ILE A 39 -11.39 5.24 13.59
C ILE A 39 -11.86 4.03 14.39
N LYS A 40 -11.09 3.57 15.38
CA LYS A 40 -11.47 2.42 16.21
C LYS A 40 -12.81 2.61 16.93
N THR A 41 -13.21 3.85 17.20
CA THR A 41 -14.50 4.14 17.86
C THR A 41 -15.71 3.73 17.01
N TYR A 42 -15.55 3.58 15.69
CA TYR A 42 -16.62 3.24 14.77
C TYR A 42 -16.30 2.11 13.78
N ALA A 43 -15.07 1.59 13.76
CA ALA A 43 -14.65 0.51 12.88
C ALA A 43 -13.75 -0.53 13.57
N ASP A 44 -13.76 -1.74 13.05
CA ASP A 44 -12.88 -2.83 13.51
C ASP A 44 -11.68 -3.07 12.58
N GLY A 45 -11.70 -2.50 11.38
CA GLY A 45 -10.58 -2.59 10.45
C GLY A 45 -10.60 -1.49 9.41
N ILE A 46 -9.47 -1.35 8.72
CA ILE A 46 -9.23 -0.35 7.68
C ILE A 46 -8.71 -1.01 6.40
N GLY A 47 -9.13 -0.49 5.26
CA GLY A 47 -8.67 -0.92 3.95
C GLY A 47 -7.91 0.19 3.24
N PRO A 48 -6.62 0.41 3.53
CA PRO A 48 -5.85 1.48 2.91
C PRO A 48 -5.37 1.11 1.51
N TRP A 49 -4.92 2.12 0.75
CA TRP A 49 -4.12 1.84 -0.43
C TRP A 49 -2.79 1.21 -0.04
N LYS A 50 -2.39 0.13 -0.71
CA LYS A 50 -1.21 -0.68 -0.38
C LYS A 50 0.11 0.14 -0.27
N ARG A 51 0.22 1.25 -1.01
CA ARG A 51 1.43 2.10 -0.99
C ARG A 51 1.58 2.97 0.27
N TYR A 52 0.61 2.99 1.19
CA TYR A 52 0.79 3.57 2.53
C TYR A 52 1.60 2.64 3.45
N ILE A 53 1.60 1.34 3.15
CA ILE A 53 2.33 0.31 3.92
C ILE A 53 3.70 0.08 3.29
N ILE A 54 3.77 -0.26 2.01
CA ILE A 54 5.01 -0.40 1.24
C ILE A 54 4.93 0.51 0.03
N SER A 55 5.61 1.67 0.12
CA SER A 55 5.70 2.62 -0.98
C SER A 55 6.70 2.15 -2.05
N THR A 56 6.71 2.81 -3.20
CA THR A 56 7.74 2.59 -4.23
C THR A 56 8.43 3.90 -4.58
N LYS A 57 9.68 3.79 -5.03
CA LYS A 57 10.52 4.92 -5.42
C LYS A 57 11.07 4.68 -6.82
N GLY A 58 10.79 5.62 -7.73
CA GLY A 58 11.38 5.63 -9.06
C GLY A 58 12.84 6.08 -9.04
N THR A 59 13.62 5.59 -10.00
CA THR A 59 15.01 6.04 -10.20
C THR A 59 15.02 7.35 -10.99
N ILE A 60 15.79 8.32 -10.52
CA ILE A 60 15.99 9.60 -11.22
C ILE A 60 17.38 9.58 -11.86
N GLY A 61 17.43 9.80 -13.17
CA GLY A 61 18.67 9.85 -13.95
C GLY A 61 19.44 11.14 -13.72
N ALA A 62 20.65 11.21 -14.27
CA ALA A 62 21.50 12.41 -14.19
C ALA A 62 20.87 13.65 -14.85
N ASP A 63 19.91 13.45 -15.75
CA ASP A 63 19.12 14.49 -16.42
C ASP A 63 17.93 15.00 -15.58
N GLY A 64 17.77 14.50 -14.34
CA GLY A 64 16.67 14.85 -13.45
C GLY A 64 15.33 14.22 -13.80
N LYS A 65 15.27 13.36 -14.84
CA LYS A 65 14.05 12.66 -15.25
C LYS A 65 13.98 11.26 -14.65
N GLN A 66 12.77 10.73 -14.58
CA GLN A 66 12.60 9.35 -14.16
C GLN A 66 13.11 8.41 -15.26
N VAL A 67 13.85 7.38 -14.85
CA VAL A 67 14.40 6.37 -15.74
C VAL A 67 13.33 5.33 -16.04
N ASP A 68 13.10 5.06 -17.32
CA ASP A 68 12.38 3.89 -17.81
C ASP A 68 13.33 2.68 -17.73
N ILE A 69 13.13 1.84 -16.72
CA ILE A 69 14.03 0.74 -16.35
C ILE A 69 13.82 -0.44 -17.30
N ASN A 70 12.57 -0.74 -17.64
CA ASN A 70 12.23 -1.89 -18.47
C ASN A 70 12.27 -1.58 -19.99
N ARG A 71 12.44 -0.30 -20.36
CA ARG A 71 12.51 0.23 -21.73
C ARG A 71 11.26 -0.03 -22.55
N ASP A 72 10.09 -0.03 -21.91
CA ASP A 72 8.79 -0.22 -22.58
C ASP A 72 8.18 1.10 -23.10
N GLY A 73 8.84 2.24 -22.83
CA GLY A 73 8.42 3.57 -23.22
C GLY A 73 7.35 4.18 -22.31
N LYS A 74 7.01 3.55 -21.18
CA LYS A 74 5.95 3.99 -20.26
C LYS A 74 6.43 3.98 -18.81
N LEU A 75 6.55 5.15 -18.21
CA LEU A 75 6.84 5.27 -16.77
C LEU A 75 5.68 4.76 -15.91
N ASN A 76 5.89 3.63 -15.22
CA ASN A 76 4.90 2.99 -14.36
C ASN A 76 5.54 2.30 -13.13
N ASP A 77 4.81 1.40 -12.46
CA ASP A 77 5.32 0.74 -11.25
C ASP A 77 6.53 -0.15 -11.56
N ALA A 78 6.64 -0.69 -12.78
CA ALA A 78 7.79 -1.48 -13.25
C ALA A 78 9.11 -0.69 -13.31
N ASP A 79 9.04 0.64 -13.18
CA ASP A 79 10.19 1.57 -13.14
C ASP A 79 10.47 2.09 -11.72
N SER A 80 9.88 1.43 -10.73
CA SER A 80 10.02 1.78 -9.33
C SER A 80 10.49 0.58 -8.50
N THR A 81 11.22 0.85 -7.42
CA THR A 81 11.67 -0.15 -6.46
C THR A 81 10.84 -0.03 -5.19
N SER A 82 10.45 -1.16 -4.58
CA SER A 82 9.78 -1.14 -3.28
C SER A 82 10.66 -0.48 -2.20
N GLN A 83 10.03 0.09 -1.19
CA GLN A 83 10.69 0.66 -0.01
C GLN A 83 10.39 -0.22 1.22
N PRO A 84 11.19 -0.11 2.30
CA PRO A 84 10.85 -0.76 3.56
C PRO A 84 9.41 -0.43 4.00
N ALA A 85 8.76 -1.38 4.67
CA ALA A 85 7.43 -1.17 5.22
C ALA A 85 7.44 -0.02 6.24
N THR A 86 6.37 0.78 6.24
CA THR A 86 6.14 1.84 7.22
C THR A 86 5.62 1.26 8.54
N SER A 87 5.48 2.10 9.57
CA SER A 87 4.84 1.72 10.84
C SER A 87 3.32 1.53 10.74
N PHE A 88 2.70 1.79 9.58
CA PHE A 88 1.25 1.90 9.43
C PHE A 88 0.48 0.69 9.99
N VAL A 89 0.91 -0.54 9.64
CA VAL A 89 0.23 -1.75 10.11
C VAL A 89 0.37 -1.89 11.62
N ALA A 90 1.56 -1.66 12.17
CA ALA A 90 1.80 -1.72 13.61
C ALA A 90 0.99 -0.67 14.39
N ASP A 91 0.89 0.56 13.86
CA ASP A 91 0.09 1.62 14.47
C ASP A 91 -1.40 1.28 14.45
N ALA A 92 -1.90 0.70 13.35
CA ALA A 92 -3.29 0.25 13.24
C ALA A 92 -3.59 -0.91 14.21
N HIS A 93 -2.71 -1.90 14.28
CA HIS A 93 -2.83 -3.01 15.24
C HIS A 93 -2.79 -2.53 16.68
N LYS A 94 -1.94 -1.54 17.00
CA LYS A 94 -1.90 -0.92 18.34
C LYS A 94 -3.20 -0.20 18.69
N ALA A 95 -3.90 0.36 17.70
CA ALA A 95 -5.24 0.92 17.86
C ALA A 95 -6.34 -0.15 17.90
N GLY A 96 -6.02 -1.43 17.67
CA GLY A 96 -6.98 -2.55 17.67
C GLY A 96 -7.75 -2.70 16.34
N LEU A 97 -7.16 -2.27 15.22
CA LEU A 97 -7.76 -2.33 13.89
C LEU A 97 -7.10 -3.40 13.01
N PHE A 98 -7.90 -4.23 12.34
CA PHE A 98 -7.41 -5.08 11.24
C PHE A 98 -7.03 -4.25 10.01
N VAL A 99 -6.09 -4.73 9.19
CA VAL A 99 -5.59 -4.01 8.00
C VAL A 99 -5.69 -4.88 6.74
N HIS A 100 -6.57 -4.49 5.82
CA HIS A 100 -6.80 -5.19 4.53
C HIS A 100 -6.52 -4.27 3.32
N PRO A 101 -5.27 -4.10 2.87
CA PRO A 101 -4.96 -3.15 1.80
C PRO A 101 -5.48 -3.56 0.43
N PHE A 102 -5.69 -2.56 -0.42
CA PHE A 102 -6.11 -2.70 -1.81
C PHE A 102 -5.17 -1.96 -2.79
N THR A 103 -5.14 -2.26 -4.09
CA THR A 103 -5.56 -3.52 -4.74
C THR A 103 -4.30 -4.19 -5.30
N PHE A 104 -4.13 -5.47 -5.04
CA PHE A 104 -3.05 -6.26 -5.60
C PHE A 104 -3.42 -6.75 -7.00
N ARG A 105 -2.48 -6.64 -7.93
CA ARG A 105 -2.69 -7.01 -9.32
C ARG A 105 -1.42 -7.58 -9.93
N ASN A 106 -1.56 -8.59 -10.78
CA ASN A 106 -0.42 -9.35 -11.31
C ASN A 106 0.20 -8.75 -12.57
N GLU A 107 -0.43 -7.76 -13.21
CA GLU A 107 0.08 -7.25 -14.48
C GLU A 107 1.48 -6.64 -14.27
N SER A 108 2.45 -6.97 -15.12
CA SER A 108 3.87 -6.57 -14.95
C SER A 108 4.06 -5.08 -14.70
N ARG A 109 3.29 -4.23 -15.42
CA ARG A 109 3.27 -2.76 -15.24
C ARG A 109 2.78 -2.25 -13.87
N ARG A 110 2.29 -3.14 -13.00
CA ARG A 110 1.79 -2.86 -11.64
C ARG A 110 2.72 -3.38 -10.55
N LEU A 111 3.77 -4.11 -10.93
CA LEU A 111 4.74 -4.69 -10.03
C LEU A 111 5.99 -3.83 -10.01
N ALA A 112 6.53 -3.59 -8.82
CA ALA A 112 7.83 -2.95 -8.68
C ALA A 112 8.94 -3.81 -9.30
N THR A 113 9.98 -3.18 -9.82
CA THR A 113 11.07 -3.83 -10.58
C THR A 113 11.79 -4.92 -9.77
N ASP A 114 11.90 -4.71 -8.46
CA ASP A 114 12.53 -5.62 -7.52
C ASP A 114 11.73 -6.90 -7.23
N TYR A 115 10.44 -6.94 -7.61
CA TYR A 115 9.69 -8.19 -7.64
C TYR A 115 9.98 -9.04 -8.88
N GLN A 116 10.74 -8.52 -9.86
CA GLN A 116 11.21 -9.26 -11.04
C GLN A 116 10.07 -9.95 -11.82
N GLY A 117 8.89 -9.35 -11.82
CA GLY A 117 7.68 -9.91 -12.45
C GLY A 117 6.98 -11.01 -11.66
N ASP A 118 7.49 -11.43 -10.50
CA ASP A 118 6.79 -12.35 -9.60
C ASP A 118 5.78 -11.61 -8.73
N ALA A 119 4.51 -11.69 -9.10
CA ALA A 119 3.43 -11.09 -8.33
C ALA A 119 3.36 -11.66 -6.89
N LYS A 120 3.73 -12.93 -6.65
CA LYS A 120 3.71 -13.52 -5.31
C LYS A 120 4.70 -12.82 -4.37
N ALA A 121 5.81 -12.32 -4.90
CA ALA A 121 6.80 -11.59 -4.10
C ALA A 121 6.19 -10.34 -3.46
N GLU A 122 5.29 -9.63 -4.16
CA GLU A 122 4.56 -8.50 -3.58
C GLU A 122 3.64 -8.97 -2.43
N TYR A 123 2.81 -9.99 -2.65
CA TYR A 123 1.94 -10.52 -1.58
C TYR A 123 2.73 -10.96 -0.35
N LEU A 124 3.84 -11.68 -0.54
CA LEU A 124 4.71 -12.12 0.56
C LEU A 124 5.28 -10.94 1.33
N ALA A 125 5.71 -9.87 0.65
CA ALA A 125 6.20 -8.66 1.31
C ALA A 125 5.13 -8.05 2.23
N PHE A 126 3.87 -8.00 1.79
CA PHE A 126 2.77 -7.46 2.59
C PHE A 126 2.32 -8.40 3.72
N TYR A 127 2.27 -9.71 3.49
CA TYR A 127 1.99 -10.67 4.57
C TYR A 127 3.05 -10.61 5.67
N ARG A 128 4.33 -10.47 5.30
CA ARG A 128 5.45 -10.26 6.24
C ARG A 128 5.39 -8.91 6.94
N ALA A 129 4.81 -7.88 6.30
CA ALA A 129 4.52 -6.60 6.93
C ALA A 129 3.34 -6.66 7.93
N GLY A 130 2.66 -7.81 8.03
CA GLY A 130 1.65 -8.07 9.04
C GLY A 130 0.21 -7.75 8.62
N VAL A 131 -0.09 -7.61 7.32
CA VAL A 131 -1.48 -7.38 6.89
C VAL A 131 -2.36 -8.59 7.23
N ASP A 132 -3.61 -8.33 7.63
CA ASP A 132 -4.55 -9.37 8.08
C ASP A 132 -5.27 -10.06 6.90
N GLY A 133 -5.25 -9.42 5.74
CA GLY A 133 -5.93 -9.83 4.52
C GLY A 133 -5.58 -8.87 3.37
N VAL A 134 -6.02 -9.17 2.15
CA VAL A 134 -5.74 -8.34 0.98
C VAL A 134 -6.96 -8.28 0.05
N PHE A 135 -7.16 -7.15 -0.61
CA PHE A 135 -8.03 -7.06 -1.77
C PHE A 135 -7.22 -7.24 -3.05
N THR A 136 -7.64 -8.18 -3.88
CA THR A 136 -6.92 -8.57 -5.10
C THR A 136 -7.87 -8.87 -6.24
N ASP A 137 -7.41 -8.61 -7.47
CA ASP A 137 -8.07 -9.07 -8.69
C ASP A 137 -7.60 -10.49 -9.11
N PHE A 138 -6.64 -11.08 -8.38
CA PHE A 138 -5.96 -12.36 -8.69
C PHE A 138 -5.89 -13.25 -7.44
N THR A 139 -7.05 -13.76 -7.03
CA THR A 139 -7.23 -14.55 -5.80
C THR A 139 -6.34 -15.79 -5.72
N ASP A 140 -6.13 -16.48 -6.85
CA ASP A 140 -5.28 -17.66 -6.96
C ASP A 140 -3.84 -17.39 -6.50
N THR A 141 -3.29 -16.26 -6.94
CA THR A 141 -1.94 -15.81 -6.60
C THR A 141 -1.83 -15.41 -5.14
N ALA A 142 -2.82 -14.69 -4.63
CA ALA A 142 -2.88 -14.30 -3.22
C ALA A 142 -2.95 -15.52 -2.29
N VAL A 143 -3.76 -16.53 -2.65
CA VAL A 143 -3.88 -17.79 -1.90
C VAL A 143 -2.57 -18.58 -1.95
N ALA A 144 -1.95 -18.70 -3.12
CA ALA A 144 -0.66 -19.39 -3.26
C ALA A 144 0.44 -18.72 -2.43
N ALA A 145 0.54 -17.39 -2.46
CA ALA A 145 1.49 -16.64 -1.66
C ALA A 145 1.21 -16.77 -0.15
N ARG A 146 -0.07 -16.77 0.27
CA ARG A 146 -0.45 -16.98 1.67
C ARG A 146 -0.06 -18.37 2.15
N ALA A 147 -0.31 -19.40 1.35
CA ALA A 147 0.09 -20.77 1.68
C ALA A 147 1.61 -20.90 1.82
N GLN A 148 2.38 -20.21 0.97
CA GLN A 148 3.83 -20.13 1.12
C GLN A 148 4.23 -19.41 2.42
N TYR A 149 3.65 -18.24 2.71
CA TYR A 149 3.95 -17.49 3.93
C TYR A 149 3.64 -18.29 5.20
N LEU A 150 2.52 -19.01 5.25
CA LEU A 150 2.18 -19.85 6.41
C LEU A 150 3.24 -20.93 6.66
N LYS A 151 3.73 -21.59 5.60
CA LYS A 151 4.85 -22.53 5.71
C LYS A 151 6.12 -21.87 6.22
N GLU A 152 6.43 -20.64 5.76
CA GLU A 152 7.61 -19.88 6.23
C GLU A 152 7.58 -19.62 7.73
N ILE A 153 6.39 -19.43 8.32
CA ILE A 153 6.22 -19.19 9.78
C ILE A 153 5.82 -20.43 10.58
N GLY A 154 5.90 -21.63 9.97
CA GLY A 154 5.64 -22.91 10.65
C GLY A 154 4.15 -23.18 10.95
N ARG A 155 3.24 -22.69 10.10
CA ARG A 155 1.78 -22.89 10.20
C ARG A 155 1.19 -23.65 9.04
#